data_AF-R7BRY6-F1
#
_entry.id   AF-R7BRY6-F1
#
_cell.length_a   1.000
_cell.length_b   1.000
_cell.length_c   1.000
_cell.angle_alpha   90.00
_cell.angle_beta   90.00
_cell.angle_gamma   90.00
#
_symmetry.space_group_name_H-M   'P 1'
#
loop_
_entity.id
_entity.type
_entity.pdbx_description
1 polymer ?
#
loop_
_entity_poly.entity_id
_entity_poly.type
_entity_poly.pdbx_seq_one_letter_code
_entity_poly.pdbx_strand_id
1 'polypeptide(L)'
;MGVPKANRTVKRTIDLVHLFAASIWLGGFAVLFVLTLNNGAALGLVGLDTLAFINAFRSQFIVPCIPFLMATAILYGILTSWGFAKHGWLVAKWILSVVVIVGFALLPPSAATVGAMFVCVIALFALSVFKPGMKKAKAKSAR
;
A
#
# COMPACT_ATOMS: atom_id res chain seq x y z
N MET A 1 11.87 11.89 27.88
CA MET A 1 10.81 12.86 27.51
C MET A 1 9.77 12.12 26.69
N GLY A 2 8.52 12.06 27.13
CA GLY A 2 7.45 11.36 26.40
C GLY A 2 7.10 12.10 25.13
N VAL A 3 7.02 11.40 24.00
CA VAL A 3 6.59 12.00 22.73
C VAL A 3 5.17 12.57 22.90
N PRO A 4 4.92 13.86 22.61
CA PRO A 4 3.61 14.45 22.77
C PRO A 4 2.60 13.76 21.83
N LYS A 5 1.43 13.39 22.38
CA LYS A 5 0.35 12.81 21.58
C LYS A 5 -0.17 13.85 20.58
N ALA A 6 -0.27 13.48 19.31
CA ALA A 6 -0.79 14.36 18.26
C ALA A 6 -2.23 14.80 18.55
N ASN A 7 -2.54 16.08 18.31
CA ASN A 7 -3.91 16.58 18.38
C ASN A 7 -4.78 16.01 17.23
N ARG A 8 -6.10 16.19 17.32
CA ARG A 8 -7.07 15.62 16.37
C ARG A 8 -6.82 16.07 14.92
N THR A 9 -6.41 17.31 14.71
CA THR A 9 -6.17 17.88 13.37
C THR A 9 -4.92 17.28 12.75
N VAL A 10 -3.82 17.21 13.49
CA VAL A 10 -2.56 16.59 13.02
C VAL A 10 -2.79 15.14 12.63
N LYS A 11 -3.50 14.37 13.47
CA LYS A 11 -3.87 12.98 13.15
C LYS A 11 -4.67 12.89 11.85
N ARG A 12 -5.68 13.75 11.67
CA ARG A 12 -6.51 13.77 10.45
C ARG A 12 -5.69 14.10 9.20
N THR A 13 -4.74 15.04 9.29
CA THR A 13 -3.86 15.36 8.17
C THR A 13 -2.99 14.16 7.80
N ILE A 14 -2.37 13.50 8.78
CA ILE A 14 -1.57 12.30 8.53
C ILE A 14 -2.43 11.19 7.89
N ASP A 15 -3.67 11.01 8.35
CA ASP A 15 -4.62 10.04 7.76
C ASP A 15 -4.90 10.33 6.28
N LEU A 16 -5.24 11.59 5.95
CA LEU A 16 -5.54 11.98 4.58
C LEU A 16 -4.34 11.83 3.67
N VAL A 17 -3.17 12.24 4.16
CA VAL A 17 -1.90 12.16 3.43
C VAL A 17 -1.50 10.71 3.17
N HIS A 18 -1.62 9.83 4.19
CA HIS A 18 -1.37 8.40 4.03
C HIS A 18 -2.37 7.76 3.06
N LEU A 19 -3.65 8.08 3.17
CA LEU A 19 -4.70 7.55 2.30
C LEU A 19 -4.50 7.99 0.85
N PHE A 20 -4.11 9.23 0.62
CA PHE A 20 -3.81 9.76 -0.71
C PHE A 20 -2.65 8.98 -1.36
N ALA A 21 -1.53 8.84 -0.65
CA ALA A 21 -0.39 8.05 -1.13
C ALA A 21 -0.76 6.58 -1.34
N ALA A 22 -1.58 6.00 -0.46
CA ALA A 22 -2.03 4.62 -0.59
C ALA A 22 -2.91 4.45 -1.83
N SER A 23 -3.74 5.45 -2.14
CA SER A 23 -4.59 5.47 -3.33
C SER A 23 -3.78 5.53 -4.62
N ILE A 24 -2.72 6.36 -4.66
CA ILE A 24 -1.78 6.40 -5.78
C ILE A 24 -1.08 5.04 -5.92
N TRP A 25 -0.67 4.44 -4.81
CA TRP A 25 0.00 3.14 -4.84
C TRP A 25 -0.91 2.03 -5.39
N LEU A 26 -2.14 1.93 -4.89
CA LEU A 26 -3.15 0.97 -5.39
C LEU A 26 -3.50 1.22 -6.86
N GLY A 27 -3.78 2.47 -7.24
CA GLY A 27 -4.11 2.85 -8.62
C GLY A 27 -2.94 2.62 -9.57
N GLY A 28 -1.71 2.89 -9.13
CA GLY A 28 -0.49 2.65 -9.91
C GLY A 28 -0.31 1.17 -10.23
N PHE A 29 -0.54 0.28 -9.25
CA PHE A 29 -0.53 -1.17 -9.52
C PHE A 29 -1.65 -1.61 -10.46
N ALA A 30 -2.85 -1.01 -10.37
CA ALA A 30 -3.94 -1.30 -11.29
C ALA A 30 -3.57 -0.91 -12.73
N VAL A 31 -2.99 0.28 -12.93
CA VAL A 31 -2.52 0.75 -14.25
C VAL A 31 -1.45 -0.18 -14.81
N LEU A 32 -0.42 -0.52 -14.02
CA LEU A 32 0.62 -1.44 -14.47
C LEU A 32 0.09 -2.85 -14.77
N PHE A 33 -0.90 -3.31 -14.00
CA PHE A 33 -1.51 -4.62 -14.26
C PHE A 33 -2.21 -4.63 -15.62
N VAL A 34 -3.04 -3.62 -15.91
CA VAL A 34 -3.71 -3.52 -17.22
C VAL A 34 -2.69 -3.41 -18.37
N LEU A 35 -1.65 -2.60 -18.21
CA LEU A 35 -0.58 -2.46 -19.21
C LEU A 35 0.14 -3.77 -19.49
N THR A 36 0.37 -4.59 -18.46
CA THR A 36 1.07 -5.85 -18.61
C THR A 36 0.20 -6.97 -19.19
N LEU A 37 -1.14 -6.89 -19.09
CA LEU A 37 -2.06 -7.90 -19.65
C LEU A 37 -2.01 -7.99 -21.19
N ASN A 38 -1.81 -6.86 -21.88
CA ASN A 38 -1.73 -6.82 -23.34
C ASN A 38 -0.39 -6.28 -23.87
N ASN A 39 0.62 -6.21 -22.99
CA ASN A 39 1.95 -5.70 -23.29
C ASN A 39 1.95 -4.29 -23.91
N GLY A 40 1.04 -3.41 -23.47
CA GLY A 40 0.92 -2.02 -23.92
C GLY A 40 0.24 -1.83 -25.29
N ALA A 41 -0.21 -2.91 -25.94
CA ALA A 41 -0.75 -2.86 -27.30
C ALA A 41 -1.95 -1.90 -27.44
N ALA A 42 -2.82 -1.80 -26.43
CA ALA A 42 -3.98 -0.89 -26.47
C ALA A 42 -3.60 0.60 -26.48
N LEU A 43 -2.36 0.95 -26.11
CA LEU A 43 -1.83 2.32 -26.17
C LEU A 43 -0.92 2.54 -27.37
N GLY A 44 -0.83 1.58 -28.30
CA GLY A 44 0.10 1.64 -29.42
C GLY A 44 1.56 1.46 -29.03
N LEU A 45 1.84 1.02 -27.81
CA LEU A 45 3.20 0.70 -27.35
C LEU A 45 3.59 -0.71 -27.83
N VAL A 46 4.84 -0.90 -28.24
CA VAL A 46 5.33 -2.18 -28.75
C VAL A 46 6.68 -2.53 -28.16
N GLY A 47 6.82 -3.75 -27.64
CA GLY A 47 8.10 -4.30 -27.18
C GLY A 47 8.81 -3.41 -26.15
N LEU A 48 9.95 -2.83 -26.55
CA LEU A 48 10.81 -2.03 -25.68
C LEU A 48 10.16 -0.74 -25.19
N ASP A 49 9.24 -0.14 -25.98
CA ASP A 49 8.53 1.08 -25.59
C ASP A 49 7.61 0.81 -24.40
N THR A 50 6.98 -0.36 -24.36
CA THR A 50 6.15 -0.80 -23.23
C THR A 50 6.99 -0.95 -21.96
N LEU A 51 8.15 -1.62 -22.06
CA LEU A 51 9.02 -1.84 -20.90
C LEU A 51 9.61 -0.53 -20.37
N ALA A 52 10.03 0.37 -21.26
CA ALA A 52 10.52 1.70 -20.89
C ALA A 52 9.43 2.52 -20.18
N PHE A 53 8.21 2.49 -20.72
CA PHE A 53 7.07 3.16 -20.09
C PHE A 53 6.74 2.60 -18.71
N ILE A 54 6.70 1.27 -18.55
CA ILE A 54 6.45 0.61 -17.26
C ILE A 54 7.52 1.02 -16.24
N ASN A 55 8.79 1.02 -16.63
CA ASN A 55 9.89 1.39 -15.75
C ASN A 55 9.84 2.88 -15.36
N ALA A 56 9.53 3.77 -16.31
CA ALA A 56 9.36 5.20 -16.05
C ALA A 56 8.17 5.46 -15.12
N PHE A 57 7.02 4.85 -15.39
CA PHE A 57 5.83 4.98 -14.55
C PHE A 57 6.12 4.47 -13.12
N ARG A 58 6.78 3.32 -13.01
CA ARG A 58 7.20 2.76 -11.73
C ARG A 58 8.09 3.72 -10.94
N SER A 59 9.13 4.27 -11.56
CA SER A 59 10.11 5.11 -10.87
C SER A 59 9.53 6.47 -10.47
N GLN A 60 8.58 7.01 -11.25
CA GLN A 60 7.97 8.32 -11.00
C GLN A 60 6.79 8.26 -10.02
N PHE A 61 5.98 7.20 -10.05
CA PHE A 61 4.72 7.17 -9.29
C PHE A 61 4.72 6.14 -8.15
N ILE A 62 5.21 4.93 -8.38
CA ILE A 62 5.11 3.84 -7.38
C ILE A 62 6.25 3.93 -6.36
N VAL A 63 7.49 4.03 -6.82
CA VAL A 63 8.67 4.03 -5.95
C VAL A 63 8.65 5.18 -4.94
N PRO A 64 8.29 6.43 -5.28
CA PRO A 64 8.25 7.53 -4.32
C PRO A 64 7.14 7.38 -3.26
N CYS A 65 6.06 6.66 -3.57
CA CYS A 65 4.98 6.41 -2.61
C CYS A 65 5.42 5.48 -1.46
N ILE A 66 6.36 4.56 -1.72
CA ILE A 66 6.84 3.59 -0.72
C ILE A 66 7.43 4.28 0.51
N PRO A 67 8.49 5.12 0.43
CA PRO A 67 9.05 5.76 1.61
C PRO A 67 8.04 6.67 2.31
N PHE A 68 7.13 7.29 1.56
CA PHE A 68 6.09 8.15 2.12
C PHE A 68 5.05 7.37 2.95
N LEU A 69 4.60 6.22 2.43
CA LEU A 69 3.70 5.30 3.13
C LEU A 69 4.37 4.68 4.36
N MET A 70 5.65 4.33 4.26
CA MET A 70 6.42 3.80 5.38
C MET A 70 6.62 4.87 6.46
N ALA A 71 7.00 6.10 6.08
CA ALA A 71 7.21 7.20 7.02
C ALA A 71 5.92 7.55 7.77
N THR A 72 4.79 7.66 7.07
CA THR A 72 3.49 7.94 7.69
C THR A 72 3.00 6.79 8.58
N ALA A 73 3.26 5.53 8.20
CA ALA A 73 2.99 4.37 9.05
C ALA A 73 3.87 4.34 10.30
N ILE A 74 5.15 4.73 10.18
CA ILE A 74 6.08 4.85 11.29
C ILE A 74 5.65 5.95 12.26
N LEU A 75 5.35 7.12 11.71
CA LEU A 75 4.83 8.24 12.48
C LEU A 75 3.55 7.84 13.23
N TYR A 76 2.69 7.06 12.60
CA TYR A 76 1.50 6.49 13.24
C TYR A 76 1.84 5.58 14.42
N GLY A 77 2.80 4.67 14.26
CA GLY A 77 3.21 3.73 15.31
C GLY A 77 3.87 4.41 16.51
N ILE A 78 4.55 5.54 16.30
CA ILE A 78 5.21 6.34 17.35
C ILE A 78 4.20 7.27 18.05
N LEU A 79 3.38 8.00 17.28
CA LEU A 79 2.47 9.02 17.82
C LEU A 79 1.18 8.44 18.41
N THR A 80 0.90 7.15 18.19
CA THR A 80 -0.29 6.48 18.73
C THR A 80 0.11 5.30 19.61
N SER A 81 -0.70 5.00 20.63
CA SER A 81 -0.49 3.87 21.55
C SER A 81 -0.71 2.49 20.91
N TRP A 82 -0.87 2.43 19.59
CA TRP A 82 -1.09 1.21 18.84
C TRP A 82 0.18 0.37 18.80
N GLY A 83 1.37 0.98 18.66
CA GLY A 83 2.64 0.28 18.51
C GLY A 83 2.69 -0.60 17.25
N PHE A 84 3.88 -1.00 16.79
CA PHE A 84 4.05 -1.68 15.49
C PHE A 84 3.67 -3.17 15.50
N ALA A 85 3.88 -3.86 16.63
CA ALA A 85 3.69 -5.31 16.75
C ALA A 85 2.60 -5.71 17.76
N LYS A 86 1.92 -4.74 18.39
CA LYS A 86 0.95 -5.01 19.46
C LYS A 86 -0.30 -5.76 19.00
N HIS A 87 -0.57 -5.72 17.69
CA HIS A 87 -1.75 -6.33 17.10
C HIS A 87 -1.35 -7.16 15.88
N GLY A 88 -1.69 -8.45 15.86
CA GLY A 88 -1.30 -9.36 14.77
C GLY A 88 -1.77 -8.93 13.37
N TRP A 89 -2.81 -8.10 13.25
CA TRP A 89 -3.18 -7.52 11.95
C TRP A 89 -2.24 -6.44 11.46
N LEU A 90 -1.68 -5.64 12.37
CA LEU A 90 -0.70 -4.65 12.00
C LEU A 90 0.58 -5.34 11.55
N VAL A 91 0.99 -6.41 12.23
CA VAL A 91 2.09 -7.29 11.80
C VAL A 91 1.81 -7.87 10.40
N ALA A 92 0.60 -8.38 10.15
CA ALA A 92 0.23 -8.89 8.82
C ALA A 92 0.33 -7.81 7.73
N LYS A 93 -0.04 -6.55 8.03
CA LYS A 93 0.13 -5.42 7.11
C LYS A 93 1.59 -5.14 6.81
N TRP A 94 2.46 -5.19 7.81
CA TRP A 94 3.90 -4.99 7.62
C TRP A 94 4.50 -6.08 6.73
N ILE A 95 4.23 -7.34 7.05
CA ILE A 95 4.72 -8.48 6.25
C ILE A 95 4.24 -8.35 4.80
N LEU A 96 2.95 -8.10 4.58
CA LEU A 96 2.39 -7.99 3.24
C LEU A 96 2.93 -6.76 2.48
N SER A 97 3.18 -5.64 3.18
CA SER A 97 3.83 -4.45 2.57
C SER A 97 5.26 -4.76 2.15
N VAL A 98 6.04 -5.45 3.00
CA VAL A 98 7.41 -5.86 2.68
C VAL A 98 7.43 -6.84 1.50
N VAL A 99 6.51 -7.81 1.46
CA VAL A 99 6.36 -8.74 0.34
C VAL A 99 6.10 -7.99 -0.96
N VAL A 100 5.21 -6.98 -0.96
CA VAL A 100 4.95 -6.16 -2.14
C VAL A 100 6.19 -5.38 -2.57
N ILE A 101 6.87 -4.72 -1.63
CA ILE A 101 8.06 -3.90 -1.93
C ILE A 101 9.19 -4.77 -2.49
N VAL A 102 9.51 -5.88 -1.83
CA VAL A 102 10.60 -6.79 -2.21
C VAL A 102 10.26 -7.53 -3.50
N GLY A 103 9.04 -8.07 -3.62
CA GLY A 103 8.59 -8.76 -4.82
C GLY A 103 8.63 -7.84 -6.03
N PHE A 104 8.16 -6.60 -5.90
CA PHE A 104 8.23 -5.63 -6.98
C PHE A 104 9.67 -5.15 -7.26
N ALA A 105 10.55 -5.07 -6.26
CA ALA A 105 11.96 -4.73 -6.41
C ALA A 105 12.76 -5.77 -7.20
N LEU A 106 12.59 -7.05 -6.87
CA LEU A 106 13.45 -8.13 -7.35
C LEU A 106 12.93 -8.85 -8.59
N LEU A 107 11.61 -8.88 -8.81
CA LEU A 107 11.02 -9.64 -9.90
C LEU A 107 10.80 -8.76 -11.14
N PRO A 108 10.91 -9.34 -12.35
CA PRO A 108 10.62 -8.63 -13.58
C PRO A 108 9.15 -8.19 -13.63
N PRO A 109 8.83 -7.04 -14.26
CA PRO A 109 7.46 -6.51 -14.32
C PRO A 109 6.62 -7.26 -15.37
N SER A 110 6.36 -8.53 -15.11
CA SER A 110 5.44 -9.37 -15.89
C SER A 110 4.01 -9.23 -15.38
N ALA A 111 3.02 -9.63 -16.19
CA ALA A 111 1.62 -9.65 -15.76
C ALA A 111 1.39 -10.49 -14.50
N ALA A 112 2.08 -11.62 -14.38
CA ALA A 112 2.01 -12.48 -13.20
C ALA A 112 2.57 -11.79 -11.96
N THR A 113 3.75 -11.19 -12.06
CA THR A 113 4.40 -10.49 -10.95
C THR A 113 3.57 -9.28 -10.52
N VAL A 114 3.21 -8.39 -11.46
CA VAL A 114 2.44 -7.18 -11.18
C VAL A 114 1.05 -7.54 -10.66
N GLY A 115 0.41 -8.56 -11.22
CA GLY A 115 -0.87 -9.07 -10.75
C GLY A 115 -0.82 -9.61 -9.32
N ALA A 116 0.20 -10.41 -8.99
CA ALA A 116 0.41 -10.91 -7.63
C ALA A 116 0.60 -9.76 -6.63
N MET A 117 1.44 -8.77 -6.97
CA MET A 117 1.64 -7.59 -6.13
C MET A 117 0.34 -6.78 -5.98
N PHE A 118 -0.44 -6.63 -7.06
CA PHE A 118 -1.71 -5.92 -7.02
C PHE A 118 -2.73 -6.61 -6.10
N VAL A 119 -2.83 -7.95 -6.16
CA VAL A 119 -3.67 -8.73 -5.23
C VAL A 119 -3.22 -8.52 -3.78
N CYS A 120 -1.92 -8.52 -3.51
CA CYS A 120 -1.39 -8.21 -2.18
C CYS A 120 -1.76 -6.79 -1.71
N VAL A 121 -1.70 -5.79 -2.60
CA VAL A 121 -2.13 -4.42 -2.26
C VAL A 121 -3.63 -4.35 -2.00
N ILE A 122 -4.47 -5.01 -2.80
CA ILE A 122 -5.92 -5.12 -2.53
C ILE A 122 -6.16 -5.76 -1.16
N ALA A 123 -5.44 -6.83 -0.83
CA ALA A 123 -5.53 -7.47 0.48
C ALA A 123 -5.10 -6.53 1.63
N LEU A 124 -4.06 -5.70 1.45
CA LEU A 124 -3.68 -4.65 2.42
C LEU A 124 -4.83 -3.67 2.68
N PHE A 125 -5.53 -3.24 1.62
CA PHE A 125 -6.68 -2.36 1.73
C PHE A 125 -7.87 -3.05 2.42
N ALA A 126 -8.19 -4.28 2.03
CA ALA A 126 -9.24 -5.07 2.67
C ALA A 126 -8.96 -5.26 4.18
N LEU A 127 -7.73 -5.63 4.55
CA LEU A 127 -7.30 -5.74 5.95
C LEU A 127 -7.41 -4.41 6.71
N SER A 128 -7.32 -3.27 6.02
CA SER A 128 -7.50 -1.94 6.60
C SER A 128 -8.95 -1.59 6.86
N VAL A 129 -9.86 -1.98 5.96
CA VAL A 129 -11.29 -1.67 6.03
C VAL A 129 -12.05 -2.61 6.97
N PHE A 130 -11.84 -3.92 6.87
CA PHE A 130 -12.71 -4.91 7.52
C PHE A 130 -12.42 -5.12 9.01
N LYS A 131 -11.17 -4.98 9.46
CA LYS A 131 -10.81 -5.29 10.85
C LYS A 131 -11.27 -4.31 11.94
N PRO A 132 -11.43 -2.98 11.72
CA PRO A 132 -12.07 -2.12 12.72
C PRO A 132 -13.54 -2.49 13.01
N GLY A 133 -14.23 -3.18 12.08
CA GLY A 133 -15.64 -3.59 12.24
C GLY A 133 -15.83 -4.86 13.08
N MET A 134 -15.00 -5.89 12.87
CA MET A 134 -15.22 -7.20 13.53
C MET A 134 -15.03 -7.17 15.05
N LYS A 135 -14.13 -6.32 15.57
CA LYS A 135 -13.98 -6.14 17.04
C LYS A 135 -15.21 -5.49 17.66
N LYS A 136 -15.86 -4.55 16.95
CA LYS A 136 -17.12 -3.93 17.41
C LYS A 136 -18.29 -4.91 17.36
N ALA A 137 -18.34 -5.78 16.34
CA ALA A 137 -19.36 -6.82 16.21
C ALA A 137 -19.23 -7.91 17.30
N LYS A 138 -18.00 -8.40 17.56
CA LYS A 138 -17.75 -9.38 18.64
C LYS A 138 -18.04 -8.82 20.04
N ALA A 139 -17.74 -7.54 20.28
CA ALA A 139 -18.07 -6.88 21.55
C ALA A 139 -19.58 -6.63 21.74
N LYS A 140 -20.34 -6.47 20.65
CA LYS A 140 -21.79 -6.29 20.68
C LYS A 140 -22.57 -7.61 20.78
N SER A 141 -21.97 -8.71 20.33
CA SER A 141 -22.54 -10.07 20.42
C SER A 141 -22.28 -10.75 21.77
N ALA A 142 -21.39 -10.20 22.60
CA ALA A 142 -21.01 -10.74 23.91
C ALA A 142 -21.64 -9.95 25.08
N ARG A 143 -22.61 -9.07 24.79
CA ARG A 143 -23.39 -8.28 25.75
C ARG A 143 -24.86 -8.51 25.47
#